data_AF-A0AAD7FPU8-F1
#
_entry.id   AF-A0AAD7FPU8-F1
#
_cell.length_a   1.000
_cell.length_b   1.000
_cell.length_c   1.000
_cell.angle_alpha   90.00
_cell.angle_beta   90.00
_cell.angle_gamma   90.00
#
_symmetry.space_group_name_H-M   'P 1'
#
loop_
_entity.id
_entity.type
_entity.pdbx_description
1 polymer ?
#
loop_
_entity_poly.entity_id
_entity_poly.type
_entity_poly.pdbx_seq_one_letter_code
_entity_poly.pdbx_strand_id
1 'polypeptide(L)'
;MHYTTLASLTLVALSQLSQAVVIIPRSNDVGVSTTASSTICACISGSITVANKDCGSIAVSDELCTCVSILADTVSKCKLSPIKTALSIASSAQVVLSLTDKIKTQPTQATCTHPDNSTPVCTSVDLCGFTCNDGYSKVGNTCVSNTPTTDVSTVSTVCGCISGTFNVRGKNCGSFAASDGLCTCISILDTFVASTTLSPIKVALGIASSVDVIAALTSTINTSTGPKSVCTHPSNSSPSCSSNDICGFTCKSGFTKSGNSCVPTPPPATSVTVSSTVCACVSGAFSVRGKSCGSFGISGGDELCTCISVLDTFVTSTTLSPIKLGLSIASSADVVLSLTDKINTGSHKSTCSHPDNSTPACTSSNICGFTCKAGFTKSGNSCVAIPPPTTVDVSVSTTVCACISGTITLGSTDCGSISTSDALCTCTSVLADVIVKTSLSPIKKALTIGSSLDVVASLTAKINSSPRSTCSHPDNSTPSCTQSNLCAFTCNNGFKLGGGKCVKQGLLSGLLSSIFHF
;
A
#
# COMPACT_ATOMS: atom_id res chain seq x y z
N MET A 1 -14.72 31.59 78.47
CA MET A 1 -14.18 30.22 78.33
C MET A 1 -14.96 29.50 77.24
N HIS A 2 -14.25 28.83 76.33
CA HIS A 2 -14.67 28.14 75.10
C HIS A 2 -15.98 27.32 75.23
N TYR A 3 -16.83 27.10 74.20
CA TYR A 3 -16.56 26.59 72.85
C TYR A 3 -17.65 26.98 71.82
N THR A 4 -17.29 26.78 70.55
CA THR A 4 -17.82 27.26 69.26
C THR A 4 -18.93 26.40 68.60
N THR A 5 -19.88 27.12 67.98
CA THR A 5 -20.60 26.96 66.68
C THR A 5 -20.61 25.63 65.89
N LEU A 6 -21.78 25.29 65.34
CA LEU A 6 -21.99 24.98 63.90
C LEU A 6 -23.49 24.98 63.52
N ALA A 7 -23.85 25.69 62.45
CA ALA A 7 -25.18 25.75 61.86
C ALA A 7 -25.24 24.91 60.57
N SER A 8 -26.31 24.15 60.40
CA SER A 8 -26.59 23.30 59.24
C SER A 8 -27.68 23.94 58.37
N LEU A 9 -27.51 23.94 57.04
CA LEU A 9 -28.58 24.21 56.09
C LEU A 9 -28.60 23.13 54.99
N THR A 10 -29.82 22.69 54.71
CA THR A 10 -30.27 21.55 53.92
C THR A 10 -30.32 21.86 52.42
N LEU A 11 -30.09 20.86 51.54
CA LEU A 11 -30.65 20.86 50.18
C LEU A 11 -30.90 19.43 49.67
N VAL A 12 -32.10 19.21 49.12
CA VAL A 12 -32.65 17.97 48.54
C VAL A 12 -32.83 18.17 47.03
N ALA A 13 -32.45 17.18 46.19
CA ALA A 13 -33.00 16.95 44.84
C ALA A 13 -32.56 15.53 44.38
N LEU A 14 -33.43 14.52 44.32
CA LEU A 14 -34.41 14.12 43.29
C LEU A 14 -33.80 13.57 41.98
N SER A 15 -33.99 12.27 41.83
CA SER A 15 -33.73 11.36 40.71
C SER A 15 -34.79 11.45 39.62
N GLN A 16 -34.41 11.48 38.34
CA GLN A 16 -35.11 10.83 37.21
C GLN A 16 -34.14 10.58 36.04
N LEU A 17 -33.98 9.32 35.64
CA LEU A 17 -33.35 8.89 34.38
C LEU A 17 -34.46 8.24 33.54
N SER A 18 -34.84 8.90 32.45
CA SER A 18 -35.73 8.37 31.43
C SER A 18 -34.96 7.47 30.46
N GLN A 19 -35.47 6.25 30.27
CA GLN A 19 -35.00 5.29 29.27
C GLN A 19 -35.58 5.68 27.91
N ALA A 20 -34.71 5.92 26.92
CA ALA A 20 -35.11 5.97 25.52
C ALA A 20 -34.76 4.64 24.87
N VAL A 21 -35.78 3.80 24.68
CA VAL A 21 -35.74 2.58 23.86
C VAL A 21 -35.79 3.02 22.39
N VAL A 22 -34.68 2.89 21.67
CA VAL A 22 -34.67 3.01 20.20
C VAL A 22 -34.94 1.63 19.61
N ILE A 23 -36.12 1.49 19.00
CA ILE A 23 -36.50 0.35 18.18
C ILE A 23 -35.86 0.54 16.79
N ILE A 24 -34.95 -0.35 16.39
CA ILE A 24 -34.42 -0.42 15.02
C ILE A 24 -35.24 -1.47 14.24
N PRO A 25 -35.89 -1.13 13.12
CA PRO A 25 -36.54 -2.13 12.29
C PRO A 25 -35.51 -3.01 11.57
N ARG A 26 -35.78 -4.31 11.59
CA ARG A 26 -35.05 -5.37 10.90
C ARG A 26 -35.40 -5.29 9.40
N SER A 27 -34.47 -4.84 8.57
CA SER A 27 -34.54 -5.03 7.11
C SER A 27 -33.53 -6.12 6.73
N ASN A 28 -34.06 -7.26 6.28
CA ASN A 28 -33.27 -8.25 5.54
C ASN A 28 -33.03 -7.73 4.12
N ASP A 29 -31.96 -8.21 3.51
CA ASP A 29 -31.41 -7.89 2.17
C ASP A 29 -30.51 -6.63 2.08
N VAL A 30 -29.20 -6.88 2.24
CA VAL A 30 -28.14 -5.94 1.85
C VAL A 30 -27.17 -6.68 0.92
N GLY A 31 -27.23 -6.36 -0.38
CA GLY A 31 -26.13 -6.60 -1.30
C GLY A 31 -24.94 -5.72 -0.88
N VAL A 32 -23.80 -6.34 -0.61
CA VAL A 32 -22.60 -5.64 -0.11
C VAL A 32 -21.95 -4.87 -1.26
N SER A 33 -22.10 -3.54 -1.19
CA SER A 33 -21.39 -2.57 -2.02
C SER A 33 -19.91 -2.50 -1.60
N THR A 34 -19.00 -2.36 -2.56
CA THR A 34 -17.56 -2.14 -2.37
C THR A 34 -17.29 -0.80 -1.70
N THR A 35 -17.32 -0.74 -0.37
CA THR A 35 -17.05 0.51 0.36
C THR A 35 -15.57 0.65 0.67
N ALA A 36 -14.96 1.70 0.12
CA ALA A 36 -13.68 2.24 0.54
C ALA A 36 -13.58 2.27 2.08
N SER A 37 -12.42 1.92 2.66
CA SER A 37 -12.28 1.96 4.11
C SER A 37 -12.33 3.42 4.58
N SER A 38 -13.39 3.79 5.30
CA SER A 38 -13.50 5.09 5.95
C SER A 38 -12.72 5.11 7.26
N THR A 39 -11.94 6.15 7.52
CA THR A 39 -11.24 6.38 8.80
C THR A 39 -11.43 7.82 9.27
N ILE A 40 -11.33 8.06 10.56
CA ILE A 40 -11.36 9.41 11.14
C ILE A 40 -9.92 9.93 11.22
N CYS A 41 -9.70 11.16 10.77
CA CYS A 41 -8.40 11.83 10.78
C CYS A 41 -8.54 13.22 11.40
N ALA A 42 -7.56 13.65 12.19
CA ALA A 42 -7.54 14.97 12.82
C ALA A 42 -6.10 15.44 13.04
N CYS A 43 -5.94 16.76 13.20
CA CYS A 43 -4.70 17.35 13.71
C CYS A 43 -4.85 17.62 15.21
N ILE A 44 -3.93 17.07 16.00
CA ILE A 44 -3.96 17.16 17.45
C ILE A 44 -2.94 18.21 17.91
N SER A 45 -3.39 19.16 18.72
CA SER A 45 -2.55 20.08 19.49
C SER A 45 -2.86 20.01 21.00
N GLY A 46 -2.02 20.63 21.83
CA GLY A 46 -2.21 20.71 23.28
C GLY A 46 -1.71 19.51 24.08
N SER A 47 -2.08 19.43 25.36
CA SER A 47 -1.57 18.43 26.32
C SER A 47 -2.01 17.01 26.01
N ILE A 48 -1.09 16.05 26.14
CA ILE A 48 -1.39 14.62 26.05
C ILE A 48 -1.41 14.08 27.48
N THR A 49 -2.52 13.47 27.87
CA THR A 49 -2.63 12.77 29.15
C THR A 49 -2.78 11.27 28.89
N VAL A 50 -1.96 10.45 29.54
CA VAL A 50 -2.06 8.98 29.46
C VAL A 50 -2.07 8.43 30.87
N ALA A 51 -3.06 7.58 31.20
CA ALA A 51 -3.24 7.03 32.56
C ALA A 51 -3.24 8.11 33.66
N ASN A 52 -3.97 9.21 33.44
CA ASN A 52 -4.06 10.38 34.34
C ASN A 52 -2.72 11.09 34.64
N LYS A 53 -1.69 10.86 33.83
CA LYS A 53 -0.42 11.60 33.90
C LYS A 53 -0.26 12.51 32.70
N ASP A 54 0.07 13.77 32.96
CA ASP A 54 0.42 14.73 31.91
C ASP A 54 1.78 14.34 31.28
N CYS A 55 1.77 14.10 29.97
CA CYS A 55 2.94 13.73 29.18
C CYS A 55 3.58 14.94 28.48
N GLY A 56 3.04 16.15 28.71
CA GLY A 56 3.43 17.39 28.06
C GLY A 56 2.50 17.77 26.89
N SER A 57 2.77 18.93 26.30
CA SER A 57 1.94 19.52 25.23
C SER A 57 2.60 19.44 23.87
N ILE A 58 1.82 19.09 22.84
CA ILE A 58 2.19 19.28 21.44
C ILE A 58 2.01 20.76 21.11
N ALA A 59 3.10 21.44 20.73
CA ALA A 59 3.05 22.83 20.30
C ALA A 59 2.22 22.97 19.02
N VAL A 60 1.58 24.14 18.83
CA VAL A 60 0.77 24.41 17.64
C VAL A 60 1.61 24.40 16.35
N SER A 61 2.91 24.71 16.46
CA SER A 61 3.86 24.58 15.34
C SER A 61 4.19 23.14 14.96
N ASP A 62 3.88 22.18 15.84
CA ASP A 62 4.21 20.76 15.72
C ASP A 62 2.95 19.89 15.71
N GLU A 63 1.86 20.38 15.12
CA GLU A 63 0.59 19.67 15.04
C GLU A 63 0.76 18.23 14.51
N LEU A 64 0.25 17.27 15.27
CA LEU A 64 0.25 15.88 14.86
C LEU A 64 -1.02 15.59 14.08
N CYS A 65 -0.93 15.59 12.76
CA CYS A 65 -2.01 15.19 11.88
C CYS A 65 -1.91 13.69 11.58
N THR A 66 -2.95 12.91 11.90
CA THR A 66 -2.96 11.46 11.68
C THR A 66 -4.38 10.90 11.61
N CYS A 67 -4.53 9.69 11.05
CA CYS A 67 -5.77 8.92 11.05
C CYS A 67 -5.72 7.80 12.09
N VAL A 68 -6.89 7.44 12.64
CA VAL A 68 -7.03 6.30 13.56
C VAL A 68 -6.47 5.00 12.96
N SER A 69 -6.66 4.76 11.67
CA SER A 69 -6.18 3.55 10.97
C SER A 69 -4.65 3.38 10.94
N ILE A 70 -3.88 4.47 11.01
CA ILE A 70 -2.40 4.46 10.95
C ILE A 70 -1.75 4.98 12.24
N LEU A 71 -2.55 5.17 13.28
CA LEU A 71 -2.09 5.79 14.52
C LEU A 71 -1.02 4.97 15.22
N ALA A 72 -1.14 3.64 15.22
CA ALA A 72 -0.14 2.74 15.82
C ALA A 72 1.24 2.89 15.14
N ASP A 73 1.27 2.94 13.81
CA ASP A 73 2.49 3.14 13.03
C ASP A 73 3.07 4.55 13.29
N THR A 74 2.19 5.56 13.31
CA THR A 74 2.55 6.95 13.62
C THR A 74 3.22 7.05 14.99
N VAL A 75 2.63 6.45 16.04
CA VAL A 75 3.18 6.45 17.41
C VAL A 75 4.56 5.78 17.45
N SER A 76 4.76 4.68 16.71
CA SER A 76 6.05 3.97 16.68
C SER A 76 7.17 4.78 16.02
N LYS A 77 6.84 5.65 15.05
CA LYS A 77 7.79 6.47 14.28
C LYS A 77 7.89 7.92 14.78
N CYS A 78 7.01 8.34 15.69
CA CYS A 78 6.89 9.73 16.10
C CYS A 78 8.14 10.21 16.87
N LYS A 79 8.69 11.35 16.45
CA LYS A 79 9.85 11.97 17.12
C LYS A 79 9.46 12.99 18.20
N LEU A 80 8.18 13.33 18.33
CA LEU A 80 7.70 14.35 19.25
C LEU A 80 7.97 13.96 20.71
N SER A 81 8.59 14.89 21.46
CA SER A 81 8.97 14.68 22.86
C SER A 81 7.80 14.20 23.75
N PRO A 82 6.58 14.79 23.67
CA PRO A 82 5.46 14.35 24.50
C PRO A 82 5.03 12.89 24.27
N ILE A 83 5.13 12.38 23.03
CA ILE A 83 4.77 10.99 22.72
C ILE A 83 5.84 10.02 23.23
N LYS A 84 7.12 10.39 23.15
CA LYS A 84 8.21 9.61 23.76
C LYS A 84 8.05 9.52 25.28
N THR A 85 7.68 10.62 25.93
CA THR A 85 7.37 10.65 27.36
C THR A 85 6.16 9.77 27.69
N ALA A 86 5.10 9.82 26.88
CA ALA A 86 3.94 8.95 27.06
C ALA A 86 4.31 7.45 26.93
N LEU A 87 5.16 7.09 25.97
CA LEU A 87 5.64 5.72 25.76
C LEU A 87 6.59 5.21 26.86
N SER A 88 7.21 6.09 27.65
CA SER A 88 8.05 5.67 28.79
C SER A 88 7.24 5.36 30.05
N ILE A 89 6.00 5.86 30.13
CA ILE A 89 5.13 5.69 31.32
C ILE A 89 3.93 4.76 31.08
N ALA A 90 3.62 4.44 29.83
CA ALA A 90 2.49 3.62 29.43
C ALA A 90 2.82 2.74 28.22
N SER A 91 2.05 1.66 28.04
CA SER A 91 2.19 0.80 26.86
C SER A 91 1.79 1.54 25.58
N SER A 92 2.36 1.15 24.43
CA SER A 92 2.00 1.70 23.12
C SER A 92 0.49 1.61 22.85
N ALA A 93 -0.17 0.54 23.28
CA ALA A 93 -1.62 0.37 23.17
C ALA A 93 -2.41 1.43 23.94
N GLN A 94 -1.98 1.77 25.17
CA GLN A 94 -2.62 2.82 25.97
C GLN A 94 -2.42 4.21 25.36
N VAL A 95 -1.24 4.49 24.80
CA VAL A 95 -0.96 5.75 24.09
C VAL A 95 -1.85 5.87 22.85
N VAL A 96 -1.97 4.79 22.05
CA VAL A 96 -2.84 4.75 20.86
C VAL A 96 -4.31 4.95 21.24
N LEU A 97 -4.81 4.34 22.32
CA LEU A 97 -6.18 4.55 22.79
C LEU A 97 -6.43 6.01 23.19
N SER A 98 -5.54 6.60 24.01
CA SER A 98 -5.69 8.00 24.45
C SER A 98 -5.68 8.98 23.26
N LEU A 99 -4.80 8.75 22.29
CA LEU A 99 -4.75 9.55 21.06
C LEU A 99 -5.97 9.32 20.16
N THR A 100 -6.51 8.10 20.11
CA THR A 100 -7.75 7.80 19.35
C THR A 100 -8.93 8.59 19.89
N ASP A 101 -9.12 8.63 21.21
CA ASP A 101 -10.20 9.38 21.84
C ASP A 101 -10.02 10.89 21.62
N LYS A 102 -8.77 11.36 21.65
CA LYS A 102 -8.46 12.76 21.36
C LYS A 102 -8.73 13.13 19.91
N ILE A 103 -8.43 12.25 18.94
CA ILE A 103 -8.75 12.43 17.52
C ILE A 103 -10.28 12.53 17.32
N LYS A 104 -11.03 11.60 17.93
CA LYS A 104 -12.51 11.55 17.81
C LYS A 104 -13.24 12.75 18.41
N THR A 105 -12.56 13.51 19.27
CA THR A 105 -13.11 14.69 19.95
C THR A 105 -12.54 16.01 19.40
N GLN A 106 -11.61 15.97 18.42
CA GLN A 106 -11.10 17.18 17.80
C GLN A 106 -12.18 17.87 16.95
N PRO A 107 -12.31 19.20 17.04
CA PRO A 107 -13.20 19.97 16.15
C PRO A 107 -12.82 19.87 14.67
N THR A 108 -11.53 19.62 14.39
CA THR A 108 -10.95 19.50 13.04
C THR A 108 -11.07 18.09 12.45
N GLN A 109 -11.77 17.16 13.11
CA GLN A 109 -11.86 15.80 12.62
C GLN A 109 -12.60 15.72 11.28
N ALA A 110 -12.09 14.89 10.37
CA ALA A 110 -12.71 14.55 9.10
C ALA A 110 -12.85 13.04 8.98
N THR A 111 -13.97 12.58 8.41
CA THR A 111 -14.10 11.18 7.98
C THR A 111 -13.55 11.09 6.55
N CYS A 112 -12.40 10.45 6.41
CA CYS A 112 -11.70 10.30 5.16
C CYS A 112 -11.98 8.93 4.56
N THR A 113 -12.25 8.90 3.26
CA THR A 113 -12.28 7.66 2.47
C THR A 113 -11.04 7.65 1.59
N HIS A 114 -10.26 6.57 1.69
CA HIS A 114 -9.05 6.40 0.89
C HIS A 114 -9.29 5.34 -0.18
N PRO A 115 -8.77 5.54 -1.40
CA PRO A 115 -8.87 4.51 -2.44
C PRO A 115 -8.05 3.27 -2.04
N ASP A 116 -8.42 2.12 -2.61
CA ASP A 116 -7.63 0.90 -2.45
C ASP A 116 -6.17 1.12 -2.87
N ASN A 117 -5.25 0.41 -2.23
CA ASN A 117 -3.80 0.51 -2.48
C ASN A 117 -3.20 1.90 -2.20
N SER A 118 -3.75 2.60 -1.21
CA SER A 118 -3.18 3.83 -0.68
C SER A 118 -2.93 3.75 0.82
N THR A 119 -1.99 4.57 1.27
CA THR A 119 -1.74 4.83 2.68
C THR A 119 -2.18 6.27 2.97
N PRO A 120 -2.98 6.52 4.02
CA PRO A 120 -3.34 7.88 4.41
C PRO A 120 -2.09 8.73 4.70
N VAL A 121 -2.11 9.97 4.22
CA VAL A 121 -1.11 10.98 4.56
C VAL A 121 -1.85 12.21 5.03
N CYS A 122 -1.93 12.37 6.34
CA CYS A 122 -2.59 13.51 6.96
C CYS A 122 -1.62 14.66 7.08
N THR A 123 -2.01 15.82 6.54
CA THR A 123 -1.32 17.08 6.79
C THR A 123 -2.33 18.09 7.31
N SER A 124 -1.84 19.20 7.88
CA SER A 124 -2.71 20.31 8.31
C SER A 124 -3.43 20.98 7.13
N VAL A 125 -2.92 20.80 5.91
CA VAL A 125 -3.51 21.34 4.67
C VAL A 125 -4.50 20.37 4.05
N ASP A 126 -4.21 19.07 4.11
CA ASP A 126 -5.05 18.00 3.56
C ASP A 126 -5.15 16.84 4.56
N LEU A 127 -6.21 16.89 5.37
CA LEU A 127 -6.52 15.88 6.40
C LEU A 127 -6.82 14.51 5.79
N CYS A 128 -7.36 14.49 4.57
CA CYS A 128 -7.73 13.26 3.85
C CYS A 128 -6.75 12.92 2.72
N GLY A 129 -5.55 13.49 2.77
CA GLY A 129 -4.48 13.16 1.85
C GLY A 129 -4.14 11.68 1.89
N PHE A 130 -3.59 11.18 0.78
CA PHE A 130 -3.12 9.81 0.66
C PHE A 130 -1.97 9.74 -0.33
N THR A 131 -1.10 8.76 -0.10
CA THR A 131 -0.04 8.36 -1.02
C THR A 131 -0.33 6.93 -1.49
N CYS A 132 -0.15 6.69 -2.79
CA CYS A 132 -0.32 5.35 -3.33
C CYS A 132 0.80 4.42 -2.84
N ASN A 133 0.46 3.19 -2.51
CA ASN A 133 1.41 2.17 -2.11
C ASN A 133 2.38 1.86 -3.26
N ASP A 134 3.52 1.25 -2.94
CA ASP A 134 4.52 0.87 -3.94
C ASP A 134 3.89 0.04 -5.07
N GLY A 135 4.23 0.40 -6.31
CA GLY A 135 3.63 -0.20 -7.50
C GLY A 135 2.30 0.42 -7.93
N TYR A 136 1.88 1.56 -7.37
CA TYR A 136 0.72 2.34 -7.81
C TYR A 136 1.05 3.83 -8.00
N SER A 137 0.33 4.52 -8.88
CA SER A 137 0.42 5.96 -9.14
C SER A 137 -0.90 6.65 -8.89
N LYS A 138 -0.84 7.87 -8.36
CA LYS A 138 -2.01 8.70 -8.10
C LYS A 138 -2.55 9.27 -9.41
N VAL A 139 -3.77 8.86 -9.77
CA VAL A 139 -4.51 9.40 -10.92
C VAL A 139 -5.84 9.93 -10.39
N GLY A 140 -5.92 11.26 -10.22
CA GLY A 140 -7.03 11.90 -9.52
C GLY A 140 -7.14 11.43 -8.07
N ASN A 141 -8.33 10.92 -7.71
CA ASN A 141 -8.65 10.41 -6.37
C ASN A 141 -8.49 8.88 -6.26
N THR A 142 -7.73 8.26 -7.16
CA THR A 142 -7.51 6.80 -7.18
C THR A 142 -6.04 6.45 -7.31
N CYS A 143 -5.68 5.26 -6.81
CA CYS A 143 -4.37 4.66 -7.03
C CYS A 143 -4.48 3.60 -8.12
N VAL A 144 -3.78 3.83 -9.24
CA VAL A 144 -3.78 2.93 -10.40
C VAL A 144 -2.47 2.16 -10.41
N SER A 145 -2.52 0.85 -10.69
CA SER A 145 -1.30 0.02 -10.70
C SER A 145 -0.31 0.54 -11.75
N ASN A 146 0.96 0.67 -11.34
CA ASN A 146 2.11 0.99 -12.19
C ASN A 146 2.52 -0.19 -13.05
N THR A 147 2.12 -1.42 -12.67
CA THR A 147 2.35 -2.58 -13.50
C THR A 147 1.46 -2.44 -14.73
N PRO A 148 2.03 -2.29 -15.94
CA PRO A 148 1.23 -2.32 -17.14
C PRO A 148 0.49 -3.64 -17.15
N THR A 149 -0.82 -3.60 -16.95
CA THR A 149 -1.65 -4.78 -17.16
C THR A 149 -1.42 -5.19 -18.60
N THR A 150 -0.82 -6.35 -18.81
CA THR A 150 -0.90 -7.10 -20.06
C THR A 150 -2.35 -7.53 -20.22
N ASP A 151 -3.23 -6.56 -20.43
CA ASP A 151 -4.59 -6.83 -20.85
C ASP A 151 -4.47 -7.26 -22.31
N VAL A 152 -4.24 -8.55 -22.55
CA VAL A 152 -4.04 -9.17 -23.89
C VAL A 152 -5.29 -9.04 -24.77
N SER A 153 -6.28 -8.23 -24.38
CA SER A 153 -7.42 -7.90 -25.22
C SER A 153 -6.97 -7.04 -26.41
N THR A 154 -6.74 -7.71 -27.53
CA THR A 154 -6.66 -7.06 -28.83
C THR A 154 -8.03 -6.45 -29.14
N VAL A 155 -8.07 -5.14 -29.37
CA VAL A 155 -9.31 -4.45 -29.75
C VAL A 155 -9.38 -4.47 -31.27
N SER A 156 -10.43 -5.11 -31.81
CA SER A 156 -10.74 -5.06 -33.24
C SER A 156 -11.66 -3.87 -33.52
N THR A 157 -11.32 -3.06 -34.51
CA THR A 157 -12.12 -1.89 -34.90
C THR A 157 -12.05 -1.67 -36.41
N VAL A 158 -13.07 -1.04 -36.97
CA VAL A 158 -13.09 -0.68 -38.39
C VAL A 158 -12.38 0.67 -38.55
N CYS A 159 -11.40 0.71 -39.43
CA CYS A 159 -10.68 1.92 -39.79
C CYS A 159 -10.79 2.16 -41.29
N GLY A 160 -10.87 3.43 -41.68
CA GLY A 160 -10.98 3.80 -43.08
C GLY A 160 -10.61 5.26 -43.32
N CYS A 161 -10.28 5.55 -44.57
CA CYS A 161 -10.02 6.90 -45.03
C CYS A 161 -11.27 7.48 -45.70
N ILE A 162 -11.64 8.68 -45.28
CA ILE A 162 -12.75 9.45 -45.83
C ILE A 162 -12.19 10.46 -46.83
N SER A 163 -12.71 10.45 -48.05
CA SER A 163 -12.49 11.48 -49.06
C SER A 163 -13.84 11.97 -49.61
N GLY A 164 -13.87 13.21 -50.10
CA GLY A 164 -15.08 13.81 -50.65
C GLY A 164 -15.93 14.55 -49.61
N THR A 165 -17.20 14.77 -49.94
CA THR A 165 -18.10 15.66 -49.19
C THR A 165 -18.59 15.03 -47.89
N PHE A 166 -18.46 15.77 -46.78
CA PHE A 166 -18.93 15.35 -45.47
C PHE A 166 -20.26 16.02 -45.15
N ASN A 167 -21.33 15.22 -45.02
CA ASN A 167 -22.67 15.71 -44.75
C ASN A 167 -23.15 15.26 -43.36
N VAL A 168 -23.72 16.18 -42.59
CA VAL A 168 -24.37 15.86 -41.30
C VAL A 168 -25.81 16.38 -41.35
N ARG A 169 -26.78 15.48 -41.12
CA ARG A 169 -28.22 15.78 -41.23
C ARG A 169 -28.61 16.44 -42.56
N GLY A 170 -28.02 15.96 -43.66
CA GLY A 170 -28.30 16.47 -45.02
C GLY A 170 -27.68 17.83 -45.34
N LYS A 171 -26.91 18.45 -44.42
CA LYS A 171 -26.16 19.69 -44.68
C LYS A 171 -24.71 19.37 -45.01
N ASN A 172 -24.18 20.04 -46.03
CA ASN A 172 -22.77 19.94 -46.42
C ASN A 172 -21.90 20.72 -45.45
N CYS A 173 -21.03 20.00 -44.73
CA CYS A 173 -20.11 20.56 -43.73
C CYS A 173 -18.73 20.87 -44.31
N GLY A 174 -18.46 20.51 -45.57
CA GLY A 174 -17.17 20.64 -46.23
C GLY A 174 -16.78 19.38 -46.99
N SER A 175 -15.55 19.31 -47.47
CA SER A 175 -15.00 18.12 -48.14
C SER A 175 -13.59 17.82 -47.65
N PHE A 176 -13.25 16.54 -47.56
CA PHE A 176 -11.88 16.07 -47.33
C PHE A 176 -11.18 15.89 -48.67
N ALA A 177 -9.99 16.48 -48.82
CA ALA A 177 -9.21 16.38 -50.05
C ALA A 177 -8.81 14.91 -50.32
N ALA A 178 -8.72 14.53 -51.60
CA ALA A 178 -8.38 13.15 -51.98
C ALA A 178 -6.93 12.77 -51.63
N SER A 179 -6.00 13.74 -51.61
CA SER A 179 -4.60 13.55 -51.23
C SER A 179 -4.38 13.42 -49.72
N ASP A 180 -5.25 14.05 -48.92
CA ASP A 180 -5.12 14.17 -47.46
C ASP A 180 -6.35 13.61 -46.75
N GLY A 181 -6.93 12.55 -47.32
CA GLY A 181 -8.13 11.91 -46.81
C GLY A 181 -8.04 11.65 -45.30
N LEU A 182 -9.12 11.92 -44.58
CA LEU A 182 -9.17 11.72 -43.15
C LEU A 182 -9.21 10.21 -42.85
N CYS A 183 -8.09 9.65 -42.41
CA CYS A 183 -8.01 8.26 -41.96
C CYS A 183 -8.21 8.18 -40.45
N THR A 184 -9.20 7.40 -40.00
CA THR A 184 -9.48 7.21 -38.57
C THR A 184 -10.17 5.86 -38.31
N CYS A 185 -10.19 5.43 -37.04
CA CYS A 185 -10.93 4.25 -36.60
C CYS A 185 -12.17 4.64 -35.82
N ILE A 186 -13.22 3.82 -35.91
CA ILE A 186 -14.47 4.02 -35.16
C ILE A 186 -14.20 4.11 -33.65
N SER A 187 -13.27 3.29 -33.12
CA SER A 187 -12.99 3.22 -31.68
C SER A 187 -12.38 4.50 -31.07
N ILE A 188 -11.90 5.45 -31.87
CA ILE A 188 -11.29 6.69 -31.39
C ILE A 188 -12.04 7.94 -31.86
N LEU A 189 -13.23 7.79 -32.45
CA LEU A 189 -13.98 8.93 -32.99
C LEU A 189 -14.31 9.97 -31.92
N ASP A 190 -14.65 9.55 -30.70
CA ASP A 190 -14.96 10.49 -29.61
C ASP A 190 -13.77 11.41 -29.30
N THR A 191 -12.60 10.81 -29.11
CA THR A 191 -11.36 11.56 -28.85
C THR A 191 -10.99 12.42 -30.04
N PHE A 192 -11.11 11.87 -31.25
CA PHE A 192 -10.77 12.56 -32.49
C PHE A 192 -11.66 13.79 -32.72
N VAL A 193 -12.98 13.66 -32.57
CA VAL A 193 -13.93 14.78 -32.72
C VAL A 193 -13.67 15.85 -31.66
N ALA A 194 -13.28 15.46 -30.43
CA ALA A 194 -12.93 16.40 -29.38
C ALA A 194 -11.61 17.15 -29.63
N SER A 195 -10.62 16.52 -30.28
CA SER A 195 -9.26 17.09 -30.45
C SER A 195 -9.00 17.72 -31.81
N THR A 196 -9.84 17.43 -32.82
CA THR A 196 -9.53 17.78 -34.20
C THR A 196 -9.70 19.27 -34.50
N THR A 197 -8.79 19.80 -35.30
CA THR A 197 -8.84 21.18 -35.81
C THR A 197 -9.41 21.27 -37.22
N LEU A 198 -9.79 20.14 -37.83
CA LEU A 198 -10.22 20.06 -39.23
C LEU A 198 -11.52 20.84 -39.47
N SER A 199 -11.47 21.75 -40.45
CA SER A 199 -12.58 22.67 -40.77
C SER A 199 -13.92 21.95 -41.01
N PRO A 200 -14.00 20.83 -41.76
CA PRO A 200 -15.29 20.17 -41.99
C PRO A 200 -15.96 19.66 -40.71
N ILE A 201 -15.17 19.24 -39.71
CA ILE A 201 -15.69 18.72 -38.43
C ILE A 201 -16.09 19.86 -37.51
N LYS A 202 -15.31 20.94 -37.46
CA LYS A 202 -15.68 22.16 -36.72
C LYS A 202 -16.99 22.77 -37.22
N VAL A 203 -17.16 22.84 -38.55
CA VAL A 203 -18.43 23.31 -39.15
C VAL A 203 -19.57 22.38 -38.76
N ALA A 204 -19.37 21.07 -38.82
CA ALA A 204 -20.38 20.09 -38.42
C ALA A 204 -20.79 20.22 -36.93
N LEU A 205 -19.83 20.43 -36.03
CA LEU A 205 -20.08 20.67 -34.60
C LEU A 205 -20.81 22.00 -34.33
N GLY A 206 -20.71 22.98 -35.24
CA GLY A 206 -21.47 24.23 -35.15
C GLY A 206 -22.95 24.08 -35.52
N ILE A 207 -23.35 22.97 -36.16
CA ILE A 207 -24.73 22.76 -36.66
C ILE A 207 -25.40 21.48 -36.12
N ALA A 208 -24.65 20.61 -35.45
CA ALA A 208 -25.12 19.33 -34.92
C ALA A 208 -24.38 18.95 -33.63
N SER A 209 -24.95 18.01 -32.86
CA SER A 209 -24.30 17.53 -31.64
C SER A 209 -23.07 16.65 -31.96
N SER A 210 -22.17 16.47 -31.00
CA SER A 210 -21.03 15.55 -31.17
C SER A 210 -21.48 14.13 -31.55
N VAL A 211 -22.59 13.66 -30.97
CA VAL A 211 -23.19 12.35 -31.26
C VAL A 211 -23.61 12.24 -32.73
N ASP A 212 -24.23 13.27 -33.30
CA ASP A 212 -24.61 13.29 -34.71
C ASP A 212 -23.37 13.28 -35.64
N VAL A 213 -22.32 14.02 -35.26
CA VAL A 213 -21.07 14.08 -36.02
C VAL A 213 -20.37 12.73 -36.00
N ILE A 214 -20.30 12.07 -34.85
CA ILE A 214 -19.72 10.72 -34.70
C ILE A 214 -20.52 9.70 -35.51
N ALA A 215 -21.86 9.75 -35.47
CA ALA A 215 -22.72 8.87 -36.25
C ALA A 215 -22.51 9.07 -37.77
N ALA A 216 -22.42 10.32 -38.22
CA ALA A 216 -22.14 10.65 -39.62
C ALA A 216 -20.75 10.18 -40.07
N LEU A 217 -19.72 10.38 -39.25
CA LEU A 217 -18.37 9.87 -39.51
C LEU A 217 -18.36 8.33 -39.57
N THR A 218 -19.04 7.68 -38.64
CA THR A 218 -19.17 6.22 -38.60
C THR A 218 -19.83 5.68 -39.87
N SER A 219 -20.94 6.30 -40.29
CA SER A 219 -21.62 5.96 -41.55
C SER A 219 -20.68 6.16 -42.74
N THR A 220 -20.02 7.32 -42.81
CA THR A 220 -19.10 7.66 -43.90
C THR A 220 -17.91 6.70 -43.99
N ILE A 221 -17.31 6.31 -42.86
CA ILE A 221 -16.25 5.28 -42.82
C ILE A 221 -16.79 3.94 -43.30
N ASN A 222 -18.03 3.60 -42.94
CA ASN A 222 -18.62 2.33 -43.32
C ASN A 222 -18.95 2.23 -44.81
N THR A 223 -19.33 3.35 -45.44
CA THR A 223 -19.73 3.44 -46.85
C THR A 223 -18.64 4.01 -47.77
N SER A 224 -17.49 4.43 -47.23
CA SER A 224 -16.39 5.00 -48.02
C SER A 224 -15.91 3.99 -49.06
N THR A 225 -15.68 4.47 -50.29
CA THR A 225 -15.00 3.72 -51.36
C THR A 225 -13.48 3.77 -51.21
N GLY A 226 -12.97 4.57 -50.28
CA GLY A 226 -11.57 4.58 -49.90
C GLY A 226 -11.14 3.27 -49.24
N PRO A 227 -9.83 3.08 -49.02
CA PRO A 227 -9.36 1.84 -48.43
C PRO A 227 -9.86 1.72 -46.99
N LYS A 228 -10.44 0.55 -46.67
CA LYS A 228 -11.11 0.21 -45.42
C LYS A 228 -10.58 -1.14 -44.94
N SER A 229 -10.33 -1.27 -43.64
CA SER A 229 -9.90 -2.53 -43.04
C SER A 229 -10.49 -2.72 -41.65
N VAL A 230 -10.69 -3.98 -41.26
CA VAL A 230 -10.91 -4.36 -39.87
C VAL A 230 -9.53 -4.52 -39.24
N CYS A 231 -9.14 -3.54 -38.43
CA CYS A 231 -7.83 -3.48 -37.81
C CYS A 231 -7.89 -4.11 -36.43
N THR A 232 -6.90 -4.95 -36.14
CA THR A 232 -6.70 -5.52 -34.80
C THR A 232 -5.50 -4.83 -34.20
N HIS A 233 -5.71 -4.08 -33.12
CA HIS A 233 -4.65 -3.35 -32.45
C HIS A 233 -4.15 -4.14 -31.23
N PRO A 234 -2.83 -4.22 -31.01
CA PRO A 234 -2.30 -4.86 -29.82
C PRO A 234 -2.69 -4.05 -28.58
N SER A 235 -2.69 -4.73 -27.44
CA SER A 235 -2.82 -4.12 -26.13
C SER A 235 -1.83 -2.97 -25.94
N ASN A 236 -2.22 -1.95 -25.17
CA ASN A 236 -1.39 -0.79 -24.88
C ASN A 236 -0.97 0.03 -26.12
N SER A 237 -1.76 -0.04 -27.18
CA SER A 237 -1.64 0.85 -28.33
C SER A 237 -2.87 1.76 -28.47
N SER A 238 -2.69 2.83 -29.23
CA SER A 238 -3.76 3.68 -29.76
C SER A 238 -3.68 3.62 -31.28
N PRO A 239 -4.81 3.48 -32.00
CA PRO A 239 -4.80 3.51 -33.45
C PRO A 239 -4.19 4.81 -33.97
N SER A 240 -3.35 4.71 -35.00
CA SER A 240 -2.74 5.82 -35.72
C SER A 240 -2.91 5.57 -37.22
N CYS A 241 -4.12 5.82 -37.72
CA CYS A 241 -4.43 5.58 -39.12
C CYS A 241 -3.75 6.59 -40.03
N SER A 242 -3.21 6.11 -41.14
CA SER A 242 -2.77 6.94 -42.26
C SER A 242 -3.20 6.32 -43.58
N SER A 243 -3.11 7.08 -44.67
CA SER A 243 -3.41 6.58 -46.02
C SER A 243 -2.47 5.44 -46.45
N ASN A 244 -1.25 5.40 -45.90
CA ASN A 244 -0.25 4.36 -46.18
C ASN A 244 -0.34 3.17 -45.21
N ASP A 245 -0.93 3.37 -44.02
CA ASP A 245 -1.08 2.35 -42.98
C ASP A 245 -2.39 2.57 -42.21
N ILE A 246 -3.47 2.00 -42.75
CA ILE A 246 -4.84 2.15 -42.21
C ILE A 246 -4.97 1.47 -40.85
N CYS A 247 -4.18 0.42 -40.62
CA CYS A 247 -4.13 -0.30 -39.34
C CYS A 247 -2.93 0.09 -38.48
N GLY A 248 -2.32 1.25 -38.77
CA GLY A 248 -1.23 1.80 -37.99
C GLY A 248 -1.66 2.00 -36.54
N PHE A 249 -0.69 1.89 -35.64
CA PHE A 249 -0.87 2.16 -34.22
C PHE A 249 0.38 2.77 -33.61
N THR A 250 0.16 3.58 -32.58
CA THR A 250 1.20 4.15 -31.71
C THR A 250 1.06 3.53 -30.33
N CYS A 251 2.17 3.13 -29.73
CA CYS A 251 2.14 2.60 -28.36
C CYS A 251 1.83 3.72 -27.36
N LYS A 252 1.01 3.41 -26.34
CA LYS A 252 0.73 4.32 -25.24
C LYS A 252 2.01 4.63 -24.46
N SER A 253 1.99 5.70 -23.66
CA SER A 253 3.13 6.09 -22.82
C SER A 253 3.60 4.92 -21.94
N GLY A 254 4.92 4.73 -21.86
CA GLY A 254 5.53 3.59 -21.18
C GLY A 254 5.67 2.31 -22.01
N PHE A 255 5.33 2.35 -23.31
CA PHE A 255 5.51 1.23 -24.23
C PHE A 255 6.21 1.64 -25.52
N THR A 256 7.02 0.73 -26.08
CA THR A 256 7.69 0.86 -27.38
C THR A 256 7.17 -0.18 -28.37
N LYS A 257 7.14 0.20 -29.66
CA LYS A 257 6.71 -0.69 -30.74
C LYS A 257 7.80 -1.72 -30.99
N SER A 258 7.45 -3.00 -30.86
CA SER A 258 8.28 -4.15 -31.21
C SER A 258 7.48 -5.06 -32.13
N GLY A 259 7.75 -4.98 -33.44
CA GLY A 259 6.94 -5.63 -34.47
C GLY A 259 5.47 -5.20 -34.41
N ASN A 260 4.57 -6.18 -34.25
CA ASN A 260 3.12 -5.98 -34.16
C ASN A 260 2.61 -5.88 -32.72
N SER A 261 3.46 -5.50 -31.77
CA SER A 261 3.10 -5.40 -30.36
C SER A 261 3.70 -4.17 -29.70
N CYS A 262 3.04 -3.71 -28.64
CA CYS A 262 3.57 -2.70 -27.73
C CYS A 262 4.13 -3.41 -26.51
N VAL A 263 5.46 -3.38 -26.36
CA VAL A 263 6.16 -3.94 -25.21
C VAL A 263 6.49 -2.82 -24.23
N PRO A 264 6.54 -3.07 -22.91
CA PRO A 264 6.96 -2.06 -21.96
C PRO A 264 8.30 -1.45 -22.38
N THR A 265 8.36 -0.11 -22.44
CA THR A 265 9.59 0.60 -22.73
C THR A 265 10.59 0.21 -21.64
N PRO A 266 11.76 -0.36 -22.00
CA PRO A 266 12.81 -0.56 -21.02
C PRO A 266 13.06 0.79 -20.34
N PRO A 267 13.24 0.84 -19.01
CA PRO A 267 13.72 2.05 -18.36
C PRO A 267 14.89 2.57 -19.19
N PRO A 268 14.95 3.89 -19.50
CA PRO A 268 16.10 4.44 -20.19
C PRO A 268 17.34 3.87 -19.53
N ALA A 269 18.28 3.33 -20.31
CA ALA A 269 19.56 2.91 -19.78
C ALA A 269 20.19 4.14 -19.18
N THR A 270 19.91 4.39 -17.90
CA THR A 270 20.50 5.48 -17.15
C THR A 270 21.97 5.19 -17.21
N SER A 271 22.71 6.13 -17.81
CA SER A 271 24.16 6.14 -17.75
C SER A 271 24.54 5.88 -16.31
N VAL A 272 25.11 4.69 -16.06
CA VAL A 272 25.33 4.15 -14.73
C VAL A 272 26.08 5.20 -13.93
N THR A 273 25.40 5.84 -12.99
CA THR A 273 26.05 6.87 -12.17
C THR A 273 26.69 6.14 -11.02
N VAL A 274 27.87 5.57 -11.29
CA VAL A 274 28.62 4.82 -10.29
C VAL A 274 28.91 5.75 -9.10
N SER A 275 28.19 5.56 -7.99
CA SER A 275 28.49 6.28 -6.77
C SER A 275 29.75 5.68 -6.16
N SER A 276 30.87 6.42 -6.18
CA SER A 276 32.07 6.05 -5.45
C SER A 276 31.96 6.51 -3.99
N THR A 277 32.26 5.64 -3.03
CA THR A 277 32.26 5.97 -1.59
C THR A 277 33.42 5.27 -0.90
N VAL A 278 33.92 5.82 0.20
CA VAL A 278 34.96 5.15 1.00
C VAL A 278 34.29 4.21 2.00
N CYS A 279 34.76 2.97 2.04
CA CYS A 279 34.31 1.95 2.98
C CYS A 279 35.50 1.39 3.73
N ALA A 280 35.31 1.08 5.01
CA ALA A 280 36.35 0.46 5.82
C ALA A 280 35.72 -0.38 6.93
N CYS A 281 36.51 -1.32 7.45
CA CYS A 281 36.25 -1.97 8.72
C CYS A 281 36.93 -1.18 9.83
N VAL A 282 36.16 -0.76 10.83
CA VAL A 282 36.62 -0.01 11.99
C VAL A 282 36.66 -0.93 13.20
N SER A 283 37.80 -0.92 13.88
CA SER A 283 38.05 -1.69 15.10
C SER A 283 38.63 -0.81 16.21
N GLY A 284 38.57 -1.31 17.45
CA GLY A 284 39.14 -0.65 18.62
C GLY A 284 38.24 0.41 19.28
N ALA A 285 38.85 1.27 20.08
CA ALA A 285 38.13 2.26 20.89
C ALA A 285 37.42 3.31 20.02
N PHE A 286 36.14 3.53 20.31
CA PHE A 286 35.31 4.57 19.72
C PHE A 286 35.19 5.72 20.72
N SER A 287 35.50 6.94 20.28
CA SER A 287 35.37 8.13 21.11
C SER A 287 34.70 9.23 20.30
N VAL A 288 33.82 9.99 20.95
CA VAL A 288 33.15 11.15 20.36
C VAL A 288 33.48 12.37 21.23
N ARG A 289 34.04 13.42 20.63
CA ARG A 289 34.54 14.62 21.33
C ARG A 289 35.49 14.31 22.50
N GLY A 290 36.40 13.35 22.30
CA GLY A 290 37.39 12.94 23.31
C GLY A 290 36.84 12.10 24.46
N LYS A 291 35.53 11.82 24.51
CA LYS A 291 34.94 10.90 25.50
C LYS A 291 34.88 9.49 24.93
N SER A 292 35.39 8.51 25.66
CA SER A 292 35.29 7.10 25.27
C SER A 292 33.83 6.65 25.31
N CYS A 293 33.37 6.09 24.18
CA CYS A 293 32.04 5.51 24.00
C CYS A 293 32.09 3.97 24.04
N GLY A 294 33.19 3.39 24.52
CA GLY A 294 33.47 1.96 24.46
C GLY A 294 34.33 1.59 23.25
N SER A 295 34.43 0.29 22.97
CA SER A 295 35.21 -0.24 21.85
C SER A 295 34.31 -1.05 20.92
N PHE A 296 34.58 -0.98 19.62
CA PHE A 296 34.09 -1.96 18.66
C PHE A 296 34.90 -3.25 18.88
N GLY A 297 34.40 -4.05 19.82
CA GLY A 297 34.97 -5.34 20.20
C GLY A 297 33.81 -6.25 20.56
N ILE A 298 33.26 -6.93 19.56
CA ILE A 298 32.44 -8.10 19.83
C ILE A 298 33.45 -9.19 20.22
N SER A 299 33.22 -9.86 21.35
CA SER A 299 33.99 -11.04 21.75
C SER A 299 33.81 -12.12 20.67
N GLY A 300 34.69 -12.10 19.66
CA GLY A 300 34.50 -12.85 18.41
C GLY A 300 35.33 -12.36 17.22
N GLY A 301 35.88 -11.14 17.26
CA GLY A 301 36.78 -10.64 16.20
C GLY A 301 36.10 -9.94 15.03
N ASP A 302 34.80 -9.65 15.14
CA ASP A 302 34.08 -8.95 14.08
C ASP A 302 34.34 -7.43 14.15
N GLU A 303 35.02 -6.92 13.13
CA GLU A 303 35.19 -5.49 12.88
C GLU A 303 33.88 -4.89 12.33
N LEU A 304 33.60 -3.63 12.66
CA LEU A 304 32.44 -2.94 12.10
C LEU A 304 32.78 -2.45 10.68
N CYS A 305 32.26 -3.13 9.65
CA CYS A 305 32.47 -2.73 8.26
C CYS A 305 31.31 -1.87 7.74
N THR A 306 31.60 -0.65 7.27
CA THR A 306 30.59 0.27 6.73
C THR A 306 31.19 1.25 5.72
N CYS A 307 30.33 1.88 4.90
CA CYS A 307 30.69 2.98 4.01
C CYS A 307 30.23 4.33 4.54
N ILE A 308 30.92 5.40 4.16
CA ILE A 308 30.53 6.79 4.48
C ILE A 308 29.11 7.10 3.98
N SER A 309 28.76 6.66 2.77
CA SER A 309 27.47 6.93 2.13
C SER A 309 26.23 6.41 2.88
N VAL A 310 26.40 5.44 3.79
CA VAL A 310 25.30 4.85 4.57
C VAL A 310 25.32 5.22 6.05
N LEU A 311 26.27 6.06 6.49
CA LEU A 311 26.47 6.34 7.91
C LEU A 311 25.24 6.94 8.59
N ASP A 312 24.54 7.86 7.95
CA ASP A 312 23.35 8.49 8.56
C ASP A 312 22.25 7.46 8.84
N THR A 313 22.02 6.56 7.89
CA THR A 313 21.04 5.47 8.04
C THR A 313 21.53 4.44 9.06
N PHE A 314 22.83 4.13 9.03
CA PHE A 314 23.44 3.18 9.96
C PHE A 314 23.36 3.67 11.41
N VAL A 315 23.75 4.92 11.69
CA VAL A 315 23.72 5.51 13.05
C VAL A 315 22.30 5.56 13.60
N THR A 316 21.29 5.77 12.76
CA THR A 316 19.88 5.85 13.20
C THR A 316 19.22 4.47 13.37
N SER A 317 19.70 3.44 12.69
CA SER A 317 19.11 2.09 12.73
C SER A 317 19.88 1.09 13.60
N THR A 318 21.14 1.37 13.92
CA THR A 318 22.02 0.42 14.59
C THR A 318 21.63 0.16 16.04
N THR A 319 21.81 -1.09 16.48
CA THR A 319 21.61 -1.51 17.86
C THR A 319 22.92 -1.54 18.66
N LEU A 320 24.06 -1.23 18.03
CA LEU A 320 25.38 -1.36 18.62
C LEU A 320 25.58 -0.43 19.83
N SER A 321 25.91 -1.02 20.97
CA SER A 321 26.08 -0.30 22.25
C SER A 321 27.03 0.90 22.18
N PRO A 322 28.20 0.83 21.52
CA PRO A 322 29.11 1.98 21.44
C PRO A 322 28.50 3.19 20.72
N ILE A 323 27.67 2.94 19.69
CA ILE A 323 27.03 4.02 18.92
C ILE A 323 25.85 4.60 19.69
N LYS A 324 25.04 3.76 20.35
CA LYS A 324 23.97 4.21 21.24
C LYS A 324 24.52 5.07 22.39
N LEU A 325 25.64 4.66 22.98
CA LEU A 325 26.31 5.44 24.02
C LEU A 325 26.81 6.78 23.46
N GLY A 326 27.44 6.77 22.27
CA GLY A 326 27.83 7.99 21.55
C GLY A 326 26.66 8.96 21.32
N LEU A 327 25.50 8.45 20.89
CA LEU A 327 24.27 9.23 20.68
C LEU A 327 23.66 9.78 21.98
N SER A 328 23.98 9.19 23.14
CA SER A 328 23.53 9.70 24.45
C SER A 328 24.37 10.88 24.96
N ILE A 329 25.60 11.03 24.46
CA ILE A 329 26.55 12.06 24.91
C ILE A 329 26.84 13.14 23.87
N ALA A 330 26.47 12.92 22.61
CA ALA A 330 26.73 13.82 21.50
C ALA A 330 25.61 13.76 20.45
N SER A 331 25.59 14.70 19.51
CA SER A 331 24.61 14.71 18.43
C SER A 331 24.88 13.59 17.41
N SER A 332 23.88 13.22 16.61
CA SER A 332 24.08 12.26 15.50
C SER A 332 25.15 12.73 14.52
N ALA A 333 25.26 14.04 14.27
CA ALA A 333 26.30 14.61 13.41
C ALA A 333 27.72 14.38 13.97
N ASP A 334 27.91 14.54 15.29
CA ASP A 334 29.21 14.28 15.93
C ASP A 334 29.62 12.80 15.85
N VAL A 335 28.63 11.90 15.99
CA VAL A 335 28.83 10.45 15.88
C VAL A 335 29.20 10.09 14.44
N VAL A 336 28.50 10.65 13.44
CA VAL A 336 28.79 10.45 12.01
C VAL A 336 30.18 10.98 11.65
N LEU A 337 30.56 12.17 12.14
CA LEU A 337 31.91 12.73 11.94
C LEU A 337 32.98 11.82 12.54
N SER A 338 32.80 11.36 13.79
CA SER A 338 33.77 10.48 14.46
C SER A 338 33.91 9.12 13.73
N LEU A 339 32.80 8.57 13.22
CA LEU A 339 32.83 7.35 12.40
C LEU A 339 33.48 7.59 11.05
N THR A 340 33.23 8.74 10.42
CA THR A 340 33.85 9.14 9.16
C THR A 340 35.36 9.21 9.29
N ASP A 341 35.88 9.83 10.36
CA ASP A 341 37.30 9.88 10.65
C ASP A 341 37.90 8.49 10.86
N LYS A 342 37.20 7.61 11.60
CA LYS A 342 37.62 6.21 11.80
C LYS A 342 37.64 5.42 10.49
N ILE A 343 36.69 5.62 9.59
CA ILE A 343 36.67 4.97 8.27
C ILE A 343 37.83 5.48 7.41
N ASN A 344 38.07 6.79 7.41
CA ASN A 344 39.16 7.40 6.63
C ASN A 344 40.55 7.02 7.13
N THR A 345 40.68 6.65 8.41
CA THR A 345 41.95 6.26 9.05
C THR A 345 42.10 4.75 9.25
N GLY A 346 41.06 3.95 8.96
CA GLY A 346 41.06 2.50 9.15
C GLY A 346 42.06 1.78 8.25
N SER A 347 42.64 0.69 8.76
CA SER A 347 43.63 -0.15 8.07
C SER A 347 43.08 -0.89 6.85
N HIS A 348 41.77 -1.11 6.80
CA HIS A 348 41.07 -1.84 5.75
C HIS A 348 40.15 -0.93 4.92
N LYS A 349 40.60 0.29 4.59
CA LYS A 349 39.83 1.22 3.76
C LYS A 349 39.97 0.92 2.27
N SER A 350 38.88 1.08 1.53
CA SER A 350 38.84 1.00 0.07
C SER A 350 37.86 2.04 -0.48
N THR A 351 38.16 2.59 -1.65
CA THR A 351 37.20 3.38 -2.43
C THR A 351 36.37 2.41 -3.25
N CYS A 352 35.11 2.26 -2.89
CA CYS A 352 34.19 1.31 -3.49
C CYS A 352 33.27 2.01 -4.48
N SER A 353 33.13 1.40 -5.65
CA SER A 353 32.17 1.76 -6.68
C SER A 353 30.97 0.84 -6.59
N HIS A 354 29.80 1.39 -6.29
CA HIS A 354 28.57 0.61 -6.20
C HIS A 354 27.72 0.82 -7.46
N PRO A 355 27.12 -0.24 -8.02
CA PRO A 355 26.21 -0.10 -9.16
C PRO A 355 24.91 0.57 -8.73
N ASP A 356 24.18 1.13 -9.69
CA ASP A 356 22.82 1.63 -9.47
C ASP A 356 21.93 0.55 -8.84
N ASN A 357 20.94 0.98 -8.06
CA ASN A 357 19.99 0.10 -7.38
C ASN A 357 20.64 -0.88 -6.39
N SER A 358 21.81 -0.55 -5.85
CA SER A 358 22.42 -1.27 -4.75
C SER A 358 22.49 -0.42 -3.47
N THR A 359 22.64 -1.11 -2.35
CA THR A 359 22.99 -0.55 -1.05
C THR A 359 24.32 -1.19 -0.63
N PRO A 360 25.31 -0.41 -0.18
CA PRO A 360 26.56 -0.97 0.33
C PRO A 360 26.30 -1.96 1.47
N ALA A 361 26.95 -3.12 1.40
CA ALA A 361 26.84 -4.22 2.34
C ALA A 361 28.24 -4.76 2.62
N CYS A 362 28.99 -3.99 3.42
CA CYS A 362 30.39 -4.26 3.68
C CYS A 362 30.54 -5.43 4.66
N THR A 363 31.48 -6.31 4.37
CA THR A 363 31.92 -7.36 5.29
C THR A 363 33.44 -7.32 5.39
N SER A 364 34.01 -7.93 6.43
CA SER A 364 35.46 -8.04 6.57
C SER A 364 36.10 -8.77 5.39
N SER A 365 35.41 -9.74 4.79
CA SER A 365 35.84 -10.44 3.58
C SER A 365 35.63 -9.67 2.27
N ASN A 366 34.75 -8.66 2.27
CA ASN A 366 34.40 -7.90 1.06
C ASN A 366 33.95 -6.48 1.46
N ILE A 367 34.94 -5.59 1.57
CA ILE A 367 34.75 -4.18 1.97
C ILE A 367 33.85 -3.44 0.97
N CYS A 368 33.92 -3.79 -0.32
CA CYS A 368 33.10 -3.23 -1.39
C CYS A 368 31.86 -4.08 -1.73
N GLY A 369 31.42 -4.92 -0.79
CA GLY A 369 30.19 -5.69 -0.91
C GLY A 369 28.97 -4.77 -1.05
N PHE A 370 27.96 -5.27 -1.74
CA PHE A 370 26.68 -4.58 -1.92
C PHE A 370 25.53 -5.59 -2.01
N THR A 371 24.34 -5.13 -1.64
CA THR A 371 23.08 -5.85 -1.78
C THR A 371 22.18 -5.06 -2.72
N CYS A 372 21.47 -5.75 -3.61
CA CYS A 372 20.53 -5.08 -4.51
C CYS A 372 19.27 -4.64 -3.75
N LYS A 373 18.75 -3.46 -4.08
CA LYS A 373 17.47 -2.96 -3.56
C LYS A 373 16.32 -3.87 -4.00
N ALA A 374 15.18 -3.77 -3.33
CA ALA A 374 13.98 -4.54 -3.67
C ALA A 374 13.60 -4.34 -5.15
N GLY A 375 13.25 -5.44 -5.84
CA GLY A 375 12.98 -5.46 -7.27
C GLY A 375 14.21 -5.70 -8.16
N PHE A 376 15.41 -5.84 -7.58
CA PHE A 376 16.65 -6.10 -8.31
C PHE A 376 17.37 -7.34 -7.77
N THR A 377 18.06 -8.07 -8.65
CA THR A 377 18.91 -9.21 -8.29
C THR A 377 20.35 -8.99 -8.73
N LYS A 378 21.30 -9.62 -8.03
CA LYS A 378 22.73 -9.47 -8.30
C LYS A 378 23.09 -10.30 -9.53
N SER A 379 23.62 -9.63 -10.55
CA SER A 379 24.19 -10.26 -11.75
C SER A 379 25.61 -9.72 -11.95
N GLY A 380 26.60 -10.49 -11.51
CA GLY A 380 28.00 -10.06 -11.48
C GLY A 380 28.20 -8.82 -10.60
N ASN A 381 28.71 -7.74 -11.21
CA ASN A 381 28.98 -6.45 -10.57
C ASN A 381 27.83 -5.43 -10.74
N SER A 382 26.63 -5.90 -11.07
CA SER A 382 25.46 -5.03 -11.29
C SER A 382 24.20 -5.58 -10.63
N CYS A 383 23.27 -4.68 -10.31
CA CYS A 383 21.92 -5.02 -9.91
C CYS A 383 21.01 -4.90 -11.13
N VAL A 384 20.49 -6.02 -11.59
CA VAL A 384 19.56 -6.08 -12.73
C VAL A 384 18.14 -6.21 -12.23
N ALA A 385 17.19 -5.55 -12.89
CA ALA A 385 15.78 -5.65 -12.52
C ALA A 385 15.35 -7.12 -12.58
N ILE A 386 14.67 -7.59 -11.55
CA ILE A 386 14.07 -8.92 -11.54
C ILE A 386 12.99 -8.89 -12.64
N PRO A 387 13.06 -9.77 -13.66
CA PRO A 387 12.01 -9.83 -14.67
C PRO A 387 10.67 -10.04 -13.97
N PRO A 388 9.58 -9.38 -14.40
CA PRO A 388 8.25 -9.74 -13.94
C PRO A 388 8.10 -11.25 -14.16
N PRO A 389 7.57 -12.01 -13.18
CA PRO A 389 7.46 -13.45 -13.31
C PRO A 389 6.71 -13.79 -14.60
N THR A 390 7.45 -14.30 -15.58
CA THR A 390 6.89 -14.76 -16.85
C THR A 390 6.25 -16.09 -16.56
N THR A 391 4.95 -16.16 -16.81
CA THR A 391 4.04 -17.30 -16.65
C THR A 391 3.44 -17.51 -15.26
N VAL A 392 2.11 -17.58 -15.29
CA VAL A 392 1.21 -17.95 -14.21
C VAL A 392 1.44 -19.43 -13.89
N ASP A 393 2.50 -19.76 -13.17
CA ASP A 393 2.42 -20.93 -12.31
C ASP A 393 1.50 -20.54 -11.15
N VAL A 394 0.30 -21.12 -11.17
CA VAL A 394 -0.67 -21.03 -10.08
C VAL A 394 0.03 -21.57 -8.84
N SER A 395 0.60 -20.67 -8.04
CA SER A 395 1.33 -21.03 -6.84
C SER A 395 0.31 -21.46 -5.81
N VAL A 396 0.03 -22.76 -5.76
CA VAL A 396 -0.90 -23.31 -4.78
C VAL A 396 -0.29 -23.10 -3.41
N SER A 397 -0.77 -22.09 -2.69
CA SER A 397 -0.35 -21.85 -1.31
C SER A 397 -0.85 -22.99 -0.45
N THR A 398 0.07 -23.82 0.04
CA THR A 398 -0.23 -24.86 1.02
C THR A 398 -0.13 -24.27 2.41
N THR A 399 -1.19 -24.36 3.21
CA THR A 399 -1.18 -23.96 4.62
C THR A 399 -1.61 -25.13 5.51
N VAL A 400 -1.04 -25.22 6.71
CA VAL A 400 -1.46 -26.19 7.73
C VAL A 400 -2.60 -25.61 8.55
N CYS A 401 -3.70 -26.36 8.65
CA CYS A 401 -4.91 -25.95 9.33
C CYS A 401 -5.34 -27.01 10.36
N ALA A 402 -5.78 -26.54 11.54
CA ALA A 402 -6.24 -27.42 12.62
C ALA A 402 -7.30 -26.72 13.48
N CYS A 403 -8.14 -27.50 14.15
CA CYS A 403 -9.00 -27.02 15.23
C CYS A 403 -8.31 -27.26 16.56
N ILE A 404 -7.99 -26.18 17.28
CA ILE A 404 -7.34 -26.26 18.58
C ILE A 404 -8.39 -26.24 19.70
N SER A 405 -8.20 -27.12 20.68
CA SER A 405 -8.95 -27.13 21.94
C SER A 405 -7.97 -27.32 23.12
N GLY A 406 -8.46 -27.25 24.35
CA GLY A 406 -7.69 -27.44 25.58
C GLY A 406 -7.05 -26.17 26.14
N THR A 407 -6.21 -26.32 27.17
CA THR A 407 -5.56 -25.23 27.93
C THR A 407 -4.53 -24.45 27.11
N ILE A 408 -4.59 -23.12 27.14
CA ILE A 408 -3.55 -22.25 26.58
C ILE A 408 -2.61 -21.86 27.73
N THR A 409 -1.34 -22.17 27.58
CA THR A 409 -0.30 -21.75 28.54
C THR A 409 0.71 -20.84 27.86
N LEU A 410 1.14 -19.80 28.58
CA LEU A 410 2.29 -18.96 28.21
C LEU A 410 3.36 -19.13 29.30
N GLY A 411 4.45 -19.82 28.98
CA GLY A 411 5.39 -20.29 29.99
C GLY A 411 4.71 -21.25 30.98
N SER A 412 4.78 -20.94 32.27
CA SER A 412 4.11 -21.69 33.35
C SER A 412 2.71 -21.18 33.70
N THR A 413 2.22 -20.13 33.04
CA THR A 413 0.95 -19.48 33.40
C THR A 413 -0.20 -20.05 32.58
N ASP A 414 -1.28 -20.47 33.27
CA ASP A 414 -2.52 -20.92 32.65
C ASP A 414 -3.42 -19.73 32.23
N CYS A 415 -3.59 -19.57 30.92
CA CYS A 415 -4.44 -18.55 30.31
C CYS A 415 -5.91 -19.00 30.18
N GLY A 416 -6.23 -20.24 30.53
CA GLY A 416 -7.58 -20.83 30.45
C GLY A 416 -7.71 -21.87 29.35
N SER A 417 -8.89 -22.52 29.30
CA SER A 417 -9.16 -23.62 28.35
C SER A 417 -10.11 -23.18 27.23
N ILE A 418 -9.82 -23.64 26.01
CA ILE A 418 -10.77 -23.61 24.89
C ILE A 418 -11.56 -24.91 24.91
N SER A 419 -12.88 -24.82 25.08
CA SER A 419 -13.76 -26.00 25.07
C SER A 419 -13.81 -26.65 23.68
N THR A 420 -14.22 -27.91 23.58
CA THR A 420 -14.40 -28.58 22.29
C THR A 420 -15.56 -27.99 21.49
N SER A 421 -16.60 -27.48 22.15
CA SER A 421 -17.70 -26.75 21.49
C SER A 421 -17.26 -25.38 20.95
N ASP A 422 -16.21 -24.80 21.52
CA ASP A 422 -15.63 -23.52 21.11
C ASP A 422 -14.28 -23.67 20.39
N ALA A 423 -14.01 -24.86 19.82
CA ALA A 423 -12.71 -25.14 19.21
C ALA A 423 -12.38 -24.10 18.13
N LEU A 424 -11.20 -23.48 18.26
CA LEU A 424 -10.76 -22.47 17.30
C LEU A 424 -10.14 -23.18 16.09
N CYS A 425 -10.85 -23.20 14.97
CA CYS A 425 -10.34 -23.73 13.71
C CYS A 425 -9.65 -22.63 12.92
N THR A 426 -8.35 -22.79 12.68
CA THR A 426 -7.55 -21.77 11.99
C THR A 426 -6.35 -22.38 11.26
N CYS A 427 -5.78 -21.61 10.35
CA CYS A 427 -4.54 -21.96 9.64
C CYS A 427 -3.39 -21.05 10.09
N THR A 428 -2.17 -21.56 9.98
CA THR A 428 -0.95 -20.80 10.37
C THR A 428 -0.80 -19.47 9.62
N SER A 429 -1.26 -19.37 8.37
CA SER A 429 -1.15 -18.16 7.54
C SER A 429 -2.05 -17.00 7.99
N VAL A 430 -3.13 -17.27 8.72
CA VAL A 430 -4.12 -16.26 9.14
C VAL A 430 -4.18 -16.08 10.67
N LEU A 431 -3.28 -16.73 11.40
CA LEU A 431 -3.34 -16.81 12.85
C LEU A 431 -3.22 -15.43 13.53
N ALA A 432 -2.37 -14.55 13.00
CA ALA A 432 -2.21 -13.18 13.53
C ALA A 432 -3.53 -12.39 13.45
N ASP A 433 -4.24 -12.51 12.33
CA ASP A 433 -5.52 -11.85 12.08
C ASP A 433 -6.63 -12.37 13.00
N VAL A 434 -6.65 -13.69 13.22
CA VAL A 434 -7.61 -14.35 14.10
C VAL A 434 -7.41 -13.92 15.56
N ILE A 435 -6.17 -13.74 16.01
CA ILE A 435 -5.87 -13.28 17.38
C ILE A 435 -6.43 -11.87 17.63
N VAL A 436 -6.39 -10.99 16.63
CA VAL A 436 -6.94 -9.62 16.76
C VAL A 436 -8.47 -9.62 16.78
N LYS A 437 -9.11 -10.53 16.04
CA LYS A 437 -10.56 -10.55 15.85
C LYS A 437 -11.31 -11.45 16.85
N THR A 438 -10.61 -12.36 17.53
CA THR A 438 -11.25 -13.35 18.40
C THR A 438 -11.79 -12.76 19.71
N SER A 439 -12.99 -13.18 20.09
CA SER A 439 -13.61 -12.83 21.37
C SER A 439 -13.29 -13.82 22.49
N LEU A 440 -12.53 -14.89 22.21
CA LEU A 440 -12.25 -15.97 23.15
C LEU A 440 -11.48 -15.45 24.39
N SER A 441 -12.12 -15.58 25.55
CA SER A 441 -11.59 -15.14 26.85
C SER A 441 -10.14 -15.64 27.13
N PRO A 442 -9.80 -16.92 26.85
CA PRO A 442 -8.43 -17.40 27.08
C PRO A 442 -7.36 -16.69 26.25
N ILE A 443 -7.68 -16.32 25.00
CA ILE A 443 -6.73 -15.63 24.11
C ILE A 443 -6.56 -14.18 24.54
N LYS A 444 -7.65 -13.51 24.93
CA LYS A 444 -7.57 -12.15 25.51
C LYS A 444 -6.72 -12.13 26.77
N LYS A 445 -6.90 -13.11 27.67
CA LYS A 445 -6.06 -13.25 28.87
C LYS A 445 -4.59 -13.49 28.51
N ALA A 446 -4.31 -14.34 27.52
CA ALA A 446 -2.95 -14.58 27.05
C ALA A 446 -2.27 -13.29 26.53
N LEU A 447 -3.00 -12.48 25.76
CA LEU A 447 -2.52 -11.19 25.24
C LEU A 447 -2.25 -10.13 26.34
N THR A 448 -2.86 -10.27 27.52
CA THR A 448 -2.55 -9.39 28.67
C THR A 448 -1.28 -9.80 29.41
N ILE A 449 -0.80 -11.03 29.21
CA ILE A 449 0.32 -11.62 29.96
C ILE A 449 1.60 -11.66 29.10
N GLY A 450 1.48 -11.87 27.79
CA GLY A 450 2.61 -11.97 26.87
C GLY A 450 2.46 -11.09 25.63
N SER A 451 3.50 -11.06 24.80
CA SER A 451 3.43 -10.36 23.52
C SER A 451 2.50 -11.11 22.54
N SER A 452 2.00 -10.40 21.52
CA SER A 452 1.26 -11.05 20.43
C SER A 452 2.07 -12.15 19.75
N LEU A 453 3.40 -12.01 19.69
CA LEU A 453 4.31 -13.00 19.13
C LEU A 453 4.36 -14.29 19.97
N ASP A 454 4.37 -14.17 21.30
CA ASP A 454 4.36 -15.35 22.19
C ASP A 454 3.04 -16.11 22.09
N VAL A 455 1.92 -15.39 21.95
CA VAL A 455 0.59 -15.97 21.74
C VAL A 455 0.53 -16.68 20.39
N VAL A 456 1.05 -16.07 19.32
CA VAL A 456 1.16 -16.70 17.98
C VAL A 456 2.01 -17.96 18.06
N ALA A 457 3.16 -17.93 18.73
CA ALA A 457 4.05 -19.08 18.86
C ALA A 457 3.38 -20.24 19.62
N SER A 458 2.72 -19.95 20.75
CA SER A 458 2.00 -20.96 21.55
C SER A 458 0.84 -21.59 20.77
N LEU A 459 0.05 -20.77 20.07
CA LEU A 459 -1.05 -21.26 19.21
C LEU A 459 -0.53 -22.06 18.01
N THR A 460 0.59 -21.64 17.41
CA THR A 460 1.23 -22.37 16.31
C THR A 460 1.71 -23.75 16.76
N ALA A 461 2.33 -23.84 17.94
CA ALA A 461 2.74 -25.12 18.51
C ALA A 461 1.54 -26.05 18.73
N LYS A 462 0.41 -25.50 19.19
CA LYS A 462 -0.85 -26.24 19.35
C LYS A 462 -1.48 -26.70 18.04
N ILE A 463 -1.46 -25.86 17.01
CA ILE A 463 -1.90 -26.25 15.65
C ILE A 463 -1.03 -27.41 15.16
N ASN A 464 0.27 -27.37 15.40
CA ASN A 464 1.19 -28.42 15.01
C ASN A 464 1.01 -29.72 15.79
N SER A 465 0.53 -29.70 17.04
CA SER A 465 0.28 -30.91 17.82
C SER A 465 -1.15 -31.47 17.70
N SER A 466 -2.07 -30.71 17.12
CA SER A 466 -3.46 -31.12 16.91
C SER A 466 -3.62 -31.96 15.64
N PRO A 467 -4.71 -32.76 15.51
CA PRO A 467 -5.10 -33.35 14.23
C PRO A 467 -5.23 -32.24 13.17
N ARG A 468 -4.37 -32.30 12.15
CA ARG A 468 -4.17 -31.21 11.18
C ARG A 468 -4.32 -31.71 9.76
N SER A 469 -4.71 -30.81 8.86
CA SER A 469 -4.74 -31.05 7.42
C SER A 469 -3.83 -30.04 6.72
N THR A 470 -3.10 -30.50 5.71
CA THR A 470 -2.41 -29.61 4.76
C THR A 470 -3.42 -29.22 3.70
N CYS A 471 -3.81 -27.96 3.69
CA CYS A 471 -4.82 -27.43 2.80
C CYS A 471 -4.15 -26.67 1.66
N SER A 472 -4.50 -27.03 0.43
CA SER A 472 -4.13 -26.27 -0.77
C SER A 472 -5.26 -25.30 -1.08
N HIS A 473 -4.92 -24.03 -1.17
CA HIS A 473 -5.88 -22.98 -1.48
C HIS A 473 -5.60 -22.36 -2.85
N PRO A 474 -6.64 -22.05 -3.66
CA PRO A 474 -6.44 -21.32 -4.89
C PRO A 474 -5.99 -19.88 -4.59
N ASP A 475 -5.28 -19.26 -5.54
CA ASP A 475 -4.93 -17.85 -5.47
C ASP A 475 -6.17 -16.97 -5.23
N ASN A 476 -5.98 -15.86 -4.52
CA ASN A 476 -7.04 -14.92 -4.15
C ASN A 476 -8.14 -15.55 -3.28
N SER A 477 -7.75 -16.47 -2.39
CA SER A 477 -8.62 -16.96 -1.32
C SER A 477 -7.96 -16.79 0.05
N THR A 478 -8.80 -16.67 1.07
CA THR A 478 -8.42 -16.69 2.47
C THR A 478 -8.92 -18.01 3.05
N PRO A 479 -8.07 -18.81 3.72
CA PRO A 479 -8.52 -20.00 4.42
C PRO A 479 -9.60 -19.67 5.45
N SER A 480 -10.69 -20.42 5.45
CA SER A 480 -11.83 -20.28 6.36
C SER A 480 -12.12 -21.65 6.95
N CYS A 481 -11.35 -22.06 7.95
CA CYS A 481 -11.52 -23.37 8.57
C CYS A 481 -12.80 -23.44 9.37
N THR A 482 -13.52 -24.55 9.22
CA THR A 482 -14.62 -24.92 10.12
C THR A 482 -14.32 -26.27 10.75
N GLN A 483 -15.06 -26.63 11.81
CA GLN A 483 -14.98 -27.97 12.40
C GLN A 483 -15.36 -29.07 11.39
N SER A 484 -16.25 -28.77 10.44
CA SER A 484 -16.69 -29.71 9.40
C SER A 484 -15.78 -29.74 8.17
N ASN A 485 -14.99 -28.69 7.94
CA ASN A 485 -14.07 -28.60 6.81
C ASN A 485 -12.84 -27.75 7.16
N LEU A 486 -11.75 -28.44 7.53
CA LEU A 486 -10.48 -27.79 7.84
C LEU A 486 -9.86 -27.03 6.65
N CYS A 487 -10.22 -27.39 5.42
CA CYS A 487 -9.68 -26.81 4.20
C CYS A 487 -10.68 -25.93 3.45
N ALA A 488 -11.75 -25.49 4.12
CA ALA A 488 -12.63 -24.49 3.54
C ALA A 488 -11.88 -23.16 3.35
N PHE A 489 -12.32 -22.39 2.35
CA PHE A 489 -11.75 -21.10 2.00
C PHE A 489 -12.84 -20.17 1.49
N THR A 490 -12.58 -18.87 1.61
CA THR A 490 -13.43 -17.81 1.10
C THR A 490 -12.63 -17.03 0.06
N CYS A 491 -13.21 -16.77 -1.11
CA CYS A 491 -12.55 -15.91 -2.08
C CYS A 491 -12.39 -14.49 -1.53
N ASN A 492 -11.21 -13.91 -1.76
CA ASN A 492 -10.93 -12.53 -1.39
C ASN A 492 -11.88 -11.58 -2.15
N ASN A 493 -12.04 -10.36 -1.62
CA ASN A 493 -12.91 -9.36 -2.23
C ASN A 493 -12.57 -9.15 -3.72
N GLY A 494 -13.61 -9.14 -4.57
CA GLY A 494 -13.47 -9.04 -6.02
C GLY A 494 -13.39 -10.38 -6.77
N PHE A 495 -13.40 -11.51 -6.04
CA PHE A 495 -13.37 -12.86 -6.62
C PHE A 495 -14.60 -13.67 -6.19
N LYS A 496 -15.07 -14.55 -7.08
CA LYS A 496 -16.15 -15.52 -6.79
C LYS A 496 -15.65 -16.94 -7.00
N LEU A 497 -16.25 -17.89 -6.30
CA LEU A 497 -15.96 -19.31 -6.50
C LEU A 497 -16.52 -19.77 -7.85
N GLY A 498 -15.65 -20.26 -8.74
CA GLY A 498 -16.01 -20.84 -10.02
C GLY A 498 -15.09 -22.00 -10.36
N GLY A 499 -15.64 -23.20 -10.55
CA GLY A 499 -14.86 -24.41 -10.88
C GLY A 499 -13.80 -24.78 -9.83
N GLY A 500 -14.09 -24.56 -8.54
CA GLY A 500 -13.13 -24.83 -7.45
C GLY A 500 -12.00 -23.82 -7.30
N LYS A 501 -12.06 -22.69 -8.02
CA LYS A 501 -11.06 -21.61 -7.97
C LYS A 501 -11.74 -20.27 -7.70
N CYS A 502 -10.97 -19.31 -7.17
CA CYS A 502 -11.43 -17.93 -7.04
C CYS A 502 -11.15 -17.18 -8.34
N VAL A 503 -12.21 -16.86 -9.07
CA VAL A 503 -12.15 -16.14 -10.35
C VAL A 503 -12.59 -14.70 -10.17
N LYS A 504 -11.89 -13.75 -10.79
CA LYS A 504 -12.23 -12.32 -10.71
C LYS A 504 -13.66 -12.11 -11.23
N GLN A 505 -14.48 -11.38 -10.49
CA GLN A 505 -15.81 -11.02 -10.96
C GLN A 505 -15.67 -10.07 -12.16
N GLY A 506 -15.94 -10.59 -13.36
CA GLY A 506 -16.07 -9.76 -14.55
C GLY A 506 -17.23 -8.78 -14.37
N LEU A 507 -16.95 -7.49 -14.54
CA LEU A 507 -17.93 -6.39 -14.44
C LEU A 507 -19.18 -6.60 -15.31
N LEU A 508 -19.10 -7.42 -16.36
CA LEU A 508 -20.25 -7.70 -17.24
C LEU A 508 -21.35 -8.55 -16.60
N SER A 509 -21.07 -9.35 -15.57
CA SER A 509 -22.08 -10.25 -15.01
C SER A 509 -23.16 -9.55 -14.17
N GLY A 510 -22.88 -8.34 -13.67
CA GLY A 510 -23.88 -7.51 -12.97
C GLY A 510 -24.84 -6.77 -13.89
N LEU A 511 -24.45 -6.50 -15.13
CA LEU A 511 -25.28 -5.76 -16.10
C LEU A 511 -26.36 -6.62 -16.76
N LEU A 512 -26.11 -7.92 -16.94
CA LEU A 512 -27.08 -8.82 -17.59
C LEU A 512 -28.25 -9.24 -16.67
N SER A 513 -28.06 -9.23 -15.35
CA SER A 513 -29.16 -9.56 -14.42
C SER A 513 -30.22 -8.46 -14.31
N SER A 514 -29.86 -7.21 -14.63
CA SER A 514 -30.77 -6.06 -14.61
C SER A 514 -31.56 -5.88 -15.92
N ILE A 515 -31.18 -6.60 -16.98
CA ILE A 515 -31.82 -6.50 -18.31
C ILE A 515 -32.96 -7.51 -18.49
N PHE A 516 -33.05 -8.55 -17.65
CA PHE A 516 -34.09 -9.59 -17.73
C PHE A 516 -35.30 -9.37 -16.79
N HIS A 517 -35.50 -8.15 -16.27
CA HIS A 517 -36.70 -7.75 -15.51
C HIS A 517 -37.45 -6.58 -16.17
N PHE A 518 -37.48 -6.53 -17.50
CA PHE A 518 -38.36 -5.66 -18.28
C PHE A 518 -39.12 -6.45 -19.34
#